data_AF-A0AA39FHN7-F1
#
_entry.id   AF-A0AA39FHN7-F1
#
_cell.length_a   1.000
_cell.length_b   1.000
_cell.length_c   1.000
_cell.angle_alpha   90.00
_cell.angle_beta   90.00
_cell.angle_gamma   90.00
#
_symmetry.space_group_name_H-M   'P 1'
#
loop_
_entity.id
_entity.type
_entity.pdbx_description
1 polymer ?
#
loop_
_entity_poly.entity_id
_entity_poly.type
_entity_poly.pdbx_seq_one_letter_code
_entity_poly.pdbx_strand_id
1 'polypeptide(L)'
;MSVRQDKCPNNQFIVKELATILIDEKATDTFGVTRMLFKPPFKWDELPKQYKTMNLWVMRNYHGILWDARDIPYDKLNDVLHIILKAVGYIYVKGLEKKKWLSDIIKGSKTIINLENLGCPSMKNNEITSCHYHEFRKSSIMYHCALENVKQLKCWIEKKTQMQSPSIGRSLELYYQLEERIEDMKPQDIAYLTKDFILKFALTKIDRIWNKLPEGLQKDKDMIAHRRCRKHYNTMVIDYDEFDGMIPLMKDCSI
;
A
#
# COMPACT_ATOMS: atom_id res chain seq x y z
N MET A 1 12.87 -0.54 -0.28
CA MET A 1 14.08 0.13 -0.81
C MET A 1 13.73 0.95 -2.05
N SER A 2 14.35 2.12 -2.22
CA SER A 2 14.26 2.96 -3.42
C SER A 2 15.65 3.43 -3.85
N VAL A 3 15.83 3.64 -5.16
CA VAL A 3 17.10 4.04 -5.77
C VAL A 3 16.85 5.11 -6.84
N ARG A 4 17.72 6.13 -6.88
CA ARG A 4 17.88 7.05 -8.02
C ARG A 4 19.16 6.76 -8.75
N GLN A 5 19.12 6.98 -10.05
CA GLN A 5 20.20 6.58 -10.92
C GLN A 5 20.41 7.56 -12.07
N ASP A 6 21.68 7.70 -12.46
CA ASP A 6 22.08 8.28 -13.74
C ASP A 6 22.24 7.17 -14.79
N LYS A 7 22.27 7.56 -16.06
CA LYS A 7 22.40 6.66 -17.21
C LYS A 7 23.86 6.53 -17.66
N CYS A 8 24.21 5.33 -18.12
CA CYS A 8 25.51 5.02 -18.67
C CYS A 8 25.42 4.10 -19.91
N PRO A 9 26.53 3.96 -20.66
CA PRO A 9 26.66 2.95 -21.70
C PRO A 9 26.17 1.56 -21.27
N ASN A 10 25.77 0.74 -22.25
CA ASN A 10 25.34 -0.65 -22.05
C ASN A 10 24.10 -0.82 -21.14
N ASN A 11 23.25 0.20 -21.08
CA ASN A 11 22.06 0.22 -20.22
C ASN A 11 22.37 0.01 -18.74
N GLN A 12 23.63 0.25 -18.34
CA GLN A 12 24.02 0.28 -16.95
C GLN A 12 23.55 1.59 -16.34
N PHE A 13 23.19 1.53 -15.06
CA PHE A 13 22.79 2.71 -14.33
C PHE A 13 23.70 2.92 -13.12
N ILE A 14 24.00 4.19 -12.85
CA ILE A 14 24.85 4.59 -11.73
C ILE A 14 23.93 4.98 -10.59
N VAL A 15 24.00 4.26 -9.48
CA VAL A 15 23.27 4.63 -8.26
C VAL A 15 23.76 5.98 -7.74
N LYS A 16 22.85 6.95 -7.61
CA LYS A 16 23.15 8.29 -7.06
C LYS A 16 22.59 8.48 -5.66
N GLU A 17 21.42 7.89 -5.42
CA GLU A 17 20.77 7.91 -4.12
C GLU A 17 20.15 6.55 -3.84
N LEU A 18 20.41 6.02 -2.66
CA LEU A 18 19.82 4.80 -2.12
C LEU A 18 19.08 5.15 -0.85
N ALA A 19 17.85 4.65 -0.70
CA ALA A 19 17.11 4.75 0.55
C ALA A 19 16.45 3.43 0.93
N THR A 20 16.54 3.08 2.20
CA THR A 20 15.87 1.92 2.81
C THR A 20 15.11 2.34 4.04
N ILE A 21 13.99 1.66 4.30
CA ILE A 21 13.26 1.76 5.55
C ILE A 21 12.94 0.35 5.98
N LEU A 22 13.21 0.03 7.24
CA LEU A 22 12.81 -1.23 7.86
C LEU A 22 11.30 -1.22 8.10
N ILE A 23 10.65 -2.35 7.80
CA ILE A 23 9.22 -2.56 8.05
C ILE A 23 9.15 -3.52 9.24
N ASP A 24 8.97 -2.97 10.44
CA ASP A 24 8.81 -3.71 11.70
C ASP A 24 7.75 -2.97 12.53
N GLU A 25 6.83 -3.71 13.15
CA GLU A 25 5.75 -3.17 13.99
C GLU A 25 6.27 -2.33 15.16
N LYS A 26 7.53 -2.55 15.58
CA LYS A 26 8.18 -1.81 16.67
C LYS A 26 9.09 -0.67 16.19
N ALA A 27 9.32 -0.54 14.88
CA ALA A 27 10.16 0.51 14.34
C ALA A 27 9.38 1.84 14.24
N THR A 28 9.59 2.73 15.21
CA THR A 28 9.17 4.14 15.09
C THR A 28 9.80 4.79 13.86
N ASP A 29 9.13 5.78 13.24
CA ASP A 29 9.52 6.41 11.96
C ASP A 29 10.94 6.99 11.89
N THR A 30 11.62 7.15 13.02
CA THR A 30 12.99 7.67 13.11
C THR A 30 14.07 6.57 13.05
N PHE A 31 13.75 5.34 13.50
CA PHE A 31 14.70 4.23 13.55
C PHE A 31 14.51 3.30 12.34
N GLY A 32 15.61 2.87 11.72
CA GLY A 32 15.57 1.93 10.58
C GLY A 32 15.44 2.58 9.20
N VAL A 33 15.53 3.91 9.10
CA VAL A 33 15.68 4.64 7.83
C VAL A 33 17.17 4.77 7.52
N THR A 34 17.59 4.37 6.33
CA THR A 34 18.94 4.63 5.81
C THR A 34 18.83 5.37 4.50
N ARG A 35 19.66 6.39 4.33
CA ARG A 35 19.80 7.12 3.06
C ARG A 35 21.26 7.36 2.78
N MET A 36 21.67 7.05 1.55
CA MET A 36 23.06 7.05 1.12
C MET A 36 23.19 7.56 -0.29
N LEU A 37 24.34 8.17 -0.53
CA LEU A 37 24.56 9.13 -1.58
C LEU A 37 25.93 8.90 -2.17
N PHE A 38 25.96 8.46 -3.42
CA PHE A 38 27.16 7.91 -4.03
C PHE A 38 27.76 8.88 -5.06
N LYS A 39 29.08 9.01 -4.98
CA LYS A 39 29.90 9.59 -6.04
C LYS A 39 29.77 8.73 -7.30
N PRO A 40 29.90 9.32 -8.49
CA PRO A 40 29.96 8.55 -9.72
C PRO A 40 31.26 7.72 -9.75
N PRO A 41 31.27 6.57 -10.45
CA PRO A 41 32.46 5.73 -10.56
C PRO A 41 33.58 6.35 -11.41
N PHE A 42 33.30 7.44 -12.14
CA PHE A 42 34.24 8.16 -12.99
C PHE A 42 33.81 9.62 -13.19
N LYS A 43 34.71 10.45 -13.71
CA LYS A 43 34.49 11.89 -13.88
C LYS A 43 33.49 12.19 -14.99
N TRP A 44 32.86 13.35 -14.91
CA TRP A 44 31.91 13.82 -15.93
C TRP A 44 32.50 13.77 -17.34
N ASP A 45 33.76 14.19 -17.49
CA ASP A 45 34.41 14.31 -18.78
C ASP A 45 34.57 12.97 -19.50
N GLU A 46 34.64 11.87 -18.75
CA GLU A 46 34.74 10.50 -19.25
C GLU A 46 33.41 9.99 -19.82
N LEU A 47 32.28 10.68 -19.60
CA LEU A 47 31.01 10.31 -20.24
C LEU A 47 30.99 10.65 -21.73
N PRO A 48 30.47 9.74 -22.57
CA PRO A 48 30.10 10.07 -23.94
C PRO A 48 29.06 11.19 -23.99
N LYS A 49 29.14 12.04 -25.03
CA LYS A 49 28.28 13.24 -25.20
C LYS A 49 26.79 12.95 -25.06
N GLN A 50 26.31 11.82 -25.59
CA GLN A 50 24.90 11.45 -25.50
C GLN A 50 24.42 11.28 -24.05
N TYR A 51 25.24 10.63 -23.21
CA TYR A 51 24.89 10.39 -21.80
C TYR A 51 25.09 11.65 -20.96
N LYS A 52 26.01 12.54 -21.32
CA LYS A 52 26.11 13.87 -20.72
C LYS A 52 24.79 14.63 -20.89
N THR A 53 24.22 14.67 -22.10
CA THR A 53 22.92 15.33 -22.35
C THR A 53 21.79 14.69 -21.55
N MET A 54 21.70 13.35 -21.54
CA MET A 54 20.68 12.63 -20.79
C MET A 54 20.79 12.91 -19.29
N ASN A 55 21.98 12.76 -18.71
CA ASN A 55 22.19 12.99 -17.28
C ASN A 55 22.00 14.45 -16.92
N LEU A 56 22.38 15.42 -17.76
CA LEU A 56 22.03 16.84 -17.55
C LEU A 56 20.51 17.04 -17.41
N TRP A 57 19.72 16.36 -18.22
CA TRP A 57 18.26 16.42 -18.11
C TRP A 57 17.78 15.78 -16.81
N VAL A 58 18.28 14.58 -16.45
CA VAL A 58 17.90 13.86 -15.23
C VAL A 58 18.28 14.65 -13.97
N MET A 59 19.49 15.21 -13.92
CA MET A 59 19.97 16.05 -12.83
C MET A 59 19.07 17.28 -12.65
N ARG A 60 18.67 17.96 -13.73
CA ARG A 60 17.91 19.21 -13.66
C ARG A 60 16.41 19.04 -13.44
N ASN A 61 15.83 17.97 -13.99
CA ASN A 61 14.37 17.81 -14.08
C ASN A 61 13.83 16.59 -13.33
N TYR A 62 14.67 15.68 -12.85
CA TYR A 62 14.23 14.45 -12.21
C TYR A 62 14.66 14.34 -10.75
N HIS A 63 15.95 14.16 -10.45
CA HIS A 63 16.39 13.92 -9.05
C HIS A 63 17.13 15.09 -8.39
N GLY A 64 17.63 16.08 -9.14
CA GLY A 64 18.17 17.30 -8.52
C GLY A 64 19.55 17.11 -7.86
N ILE A 65 20.33 16.14 -8.32
CA ILE A 65 21.63 15.75 -7.75
C ILE A 65 22.69 16.03 -8.79
N LEU A 66 23.72 16.82 -8.48
CA LEU A 66 24.85 17.03 -9.38
C LEU A 66 25.69 15.75 -9.57
N TRP A 67 26.40 15.72 -10.70
CA TRP A 67 27.22 14.58 -11.09
C TRP A 67 28.26 14.23 -10.01
N ASP A 68 29.06 15.21 -9.59
CA ASP A 68 30.15 15.01 -8.62
C ASP A 68 29.73 15.19 -7.15
N ALA A 69 28.43 15.35 -6.86
CA ALA A 69 27.96 15.55 -5.50
C ALA A 69 28.20 14.32 -4.60
N ARG A 70 28.39 14.61 -3.30
CA ARG A 70 28.32 13.68 -2.13
C ARG A 70 29.59 12.89 -1.84
N ASP A 71 29.55 12.05 -0.81
CA ASP A 71 30.75 11.61 -0.09
C ASP A 71 31.12 10.13 -0.28
N ILE A 72 30.15 9.24 -0.54
CA ILE A 72 30.42 7.80 -0.55
C ILE A 72 31.01 7.38 -1.90
N PRO A 73 32.23 6.82 -1.95
CA PRO A 73 32.81 6.27 -3.17
C PRO A 73 31.96 5.13 -3.76
N TYR A 74 31.86 5.06 -5.09
CA TYR A 74 30.97 4.09 -5.76
C TYR A 74 31.36 2.63 -5.54
N ASP A 75 32.65 2.36 -5.37
CA ASP A 75 33.19 1.02 -5.06
C ASP A 75 32.65 0.46 -3.73
N LYS A 76 32.18 1.33 -2.81
CA LYS A 76 31.57 0.93 -1.53
C LYS A 76 30.11 0.53 -1.61
N LEU A 77 29.46 0.69 -2.77
CA LEU A 77 28.04 0.39 -2.95
C LEU A 77 27.68 -1.05 -2.55
N ASN A 78 28.48 -2.03 -2.97
CA ASN A 78 28.22 -3.43 -2.66
C ASN A 78 28.39 -3.72 -1.16
N ASP A 79 29.46 -3.22 -0.55
CA ASP A 79 29.73 -3.39 0.90
C ASP A 79 28.57 -2.80 1.73
N VAL A 80 28.15 -1.59 1.37
CA VAL A 80 27.00 -0.91 1.96
C VAL A 80 25.73 -1.75 1.86
N LEU A 81 25.42 -2.26 0.67
CA LEU A 81 24.23 -3.08 0.45
C LEU A 81 24.30 -4.37 1.28
N HIS A 82 25.46 -5.03 1.35
CA HIS A 82 25.65 -6.22 2.18
C HIS A 82 25.44 -5.94 3.67
N ILE A 83 25.91 -4.78 4.17
CA ILE A 83 25.73 -4.39 5.57
C ILE A 83 24.25 -4.11 5.87
N ILE A 84 23.60 -3.26 5.08
CA ILE A 84 22.20 -2.87 5.30
C ILE A 84 21.26 -4.07 5.18
N LEU A 85 21.56 -4.98 4.25
CA LEU A 85 20.70 -6.13 3.95
C LEU A 85 21.07 -7.38 4.75
N LYS A 86 22.07 -7.33 5.63
CA LYS A 86 22.57 -8.50 6.37
C LYS A 86 21.45 -9.19 7.17
N ALA A 87 20.70 -8.40 7.95
CA ALA A 87 19.71 -8.90 8.90
C ALA A 87 18.28 -9.04 8.33
N VAL A 88 18.03 -8.61 7.08
CA VAL A 88 16.66 -8.65 6.51
C VAL A 88 16.42 -9.95 5.75
N GLY A 89 15.23 -10.55 5.86
CA GLY A 89 14.84 -11.73 5.08
C GLY A 89 14.19 -11.37 3.74
N TYR A 90 13.41 -10.29 3.72
CA TYR A 90 12.63 -9.84 2.57
C TYR A 90 13.01 -8.42 2.17
N ILE A 91 13.10 -8.18 0.87
CA ILE A 91 13.40 -6.85 0.32
C ILE A 91 12.30 -6.46 -0.66
N TYR A 92 11.62 -5.37 -0.33
CA TYR A 92 10.59 -4.80 -1.18
C TYR A 92 11.17 -3.68 -2.05
N VAL A 93 10.96 -3.78 -3.37
CA VAL A 93 11.36 -2.78 -4.37
C VAL A 93 10.20 -2.51 -5.32
N LYS A 94 10.16 -1.32 -5.91
CA LYS A 94 9.19 -1.00 -6.97
C LYS A 94 9.87 -0.94 -8.33
N GLY A 95 9.41 -1.77 -9.26
CA GLY A 95 9.90 -1.82 -10.63
C GLY A 95 10.80 -3.02 -10.91
N LEU A 96 10.58 -3.66 -12.07
CA LEU A 96 11.33 -4.85 -12.50
C LEU A 96 12.83 -4.59 -12.68
N GLU A 97 13.21 -3.41 -13.22
CA GLU A 97 14.62 -3.00 -13.41
C GLU A 97 15.39 -3.03 -12.08
N LYS A 98 14.81 -2.44 -11.02
CA LYS A 98 15.44 -2.38 -9.69
C LYS A 98 15.50 -3.75 -9.03
N LYS A 99 14.49 -4.60 -9.24
CA LYS A 99 14.50 -5.99 -8.78
C LYS A 99 15.65 -6.76 -9.42
N LYS A 100 15.79 -6.69 -10.76
CA LYS A 100 16.87 -7.39 -11.49
C LYS A 100 18.25 -6.93 -11.01
N TRP A 101 18.48 -5.63 -11.00
CA TRP A 101 19.74 -5.06 -10.53
C TRP A 101 20.12 -5.50 -9.10
N LEU A 102 19.16 -5.47 -8.17
CA LEU A 102 19.45 -5.87 -6.80
C LEU A 102 19.72 -7.38 -6.72
N SER A 103 19.00 -8.21 -7.48
CA SER A 103 19.24 -9.65 -7.58
C SER A 103 20.67 -9.95 -8.04
N ASP A 104 21.18 -9.21 -9.02
CA ASP A 104 22.53 -9.41 -9.57
C ASP A 104 23.62 -9.12 -8.53
N ILE A 105 23.38 -8.15 -7.63
CA ILE A 105 24.31 -7.79 -6.55
C ILE A 105 24.27 -8.83 -5.42
N ILE A 106 23.07 -9.20 -4.94
CA ILE A 106 22.94 -10.06 -3.75
C ILE A 106 22.96 -11.57 -4.06
N LYS A 107 23.09 -11.94 -5.34
CA LYS A 107 23.28 -13.31 -5.87
C LYS A 107 22.34 -14.36 -5.27
N GLY A 108 21.07 -13.99 -5.07
CA GLY A 108 20.01 -14.91 -4.63
C GLY A 108 19.97 -15.24 -3.13
N SER A 109 20.78 -14.58 -2.30
CA SER A 109 20.79 -14.83 -0.84
C SER A 109 19.53 -14.35 -0.09
N LYS A 110 18.67 -13.53 -0.72
CA LYS A 110 17.48 -12.91 -0.11
C LYS A 110 16.29 -12.94 -1.06
N THR A 111 15.08 -12.89 -0.51
CA THR A 111 13.84 -12.79 -1.31
C THR A 111 13.55 -11.34 -1.70
N ILE A 112 13.61 -11.02 -3.00
CA ILE A 112 13.27 -9.70 -3.53
C ILE A 112 11.86 -9.70 -4.14
N ILE A 113 10.98 -8.88 -3.59
CA ILE A 113 9.57 -8.75 -3.97
C ILE A 113 9.37 -7.44 -4.76
N ASN A 114 8.86 -7.54 -5.98
CA ASN A 114 8.42 -6.38 -6.74
C ASN A 114 7.02 -5.97 -6.24
N LEU A 115 6.91 -4.76 -5.70
CA LEU A 115 5.66 -4.21 -5.16
C LEU A 115 4.58 -4.04 -6.24
N GLU A 116 4.95 -3.90 -7.51
CA GLU A 116 3.98 -3.84 -8.62
C GLU A 116 3.22 -5.16 -8.79
N ASN A 117 3.86 -6.30 -8.50
CA ASN A 117 3.19 -7.61 -8.50
C ASN A 117 2.16 -7.71 -7.37
N LEU A 118 2.26 -6.84 -6.36
CA LEU A 118 1.30 -6.70 -5.29
C LEU A 118 0.26 -5.61 -5.57
N GLY A 119 0.19 -5.06 -6.79
CA GLY A 119 -0.75 -4.00 -7.14
C GLY A 119 -0.37 -2.61 -6.58
N CYS A 120 0.91 -2.39 -6.24
CA CYS A 120 1.38 -1.06 -5.84
C CYS A 120 1.20 -0.07 -7.01
N PRO A 121 0.41 1.00 -6.84
CA PRO A 121 0.13 1.94 -7.92
C PRO A 121 1.40 2.71 -8.32
N SER A 122 1.37 3.35 -9.48
CA SER A 122 2.38 4.37 -9.79
C SER A 122 2.30 5.46 -8.73
N MET A 123 3.46 5.89 -8.22
CA MET A 123 3.47 6.93 -7.20
C MET A 123 3.10 8.24 -7.88
N LYS A 124 2.01 8.87 -7.42
CA LYS A 124 1.58 10.17 -7.91
C LYS A 124 2.63 11.20 -7.45
N ASN A 125 2.95 12.17 -8.31
CA ASN A 125 3.77 13.34 -7.97
C ASN A 125 2.98 14.26 -7.05
N ASN A 126 2.60 13.76 -5.87
CA ASN A 126 1.74 14.48 -4.97
C ASN A 126 2.57 14.88 -3.76
N GLU A 127 2.59 16.19 -3.59
CA GLU A 127 3.12 16.99 -2.49
C GLU A 127 4.61 17.35 -2.60
N ILE A 128 4.80 18.67 -2.57
CA ILE A 128 6.08 19.37 -2.50
C ILE A 128 6.81 18.81 -1.29
N THR A 129 7.81 17.99 -1.54
CA THR A 129 8.75 17.60 -0.47
C THR A 129 9.96 18.49 -0.61
N SER A 130 10.09 19.43 0.33
CA SER A 130 11.29 20.26 0.52
C SER A 130 12.44 19.37 1.02
N CYS A 131 12.97 18.52 0.15
CA CYS A 131 14.18 17.78 0.46
C CYS A 131 15.36 18.76 0.44
N HIS A 132 15.90 19.10 1.62
CA HIS A 132 17.03 20.03 1.75
C HIS A 132 18.31 19.58 1.02
N TYR A 133 18.35 18.33 0.56
CA TYR A 133 19.50 17.66 -0.05
C TYR A 133 19.47 17.64 -1.59
N HIS A 134 18.54 18.33 -2.23
CA HIS A 134 18.56 18.55 -3.67
C HIS A 134 19.11 19.95 -3.95
N GLU A 135 20.12 20.04 -4.80
CA GLU A 135 20.93 21.25 -5.00
C GLU A 135 20.20 22.29 -5.84
N PHE A 136 19.33 21.84 -6.74
CA PHE A 136 18.53 22.71 -7.58
C PHE A 136 17.24 23.13 -6.84
N ARG A 137 17.33 24.02 -5.86
CA ARG A 137 16.13 24.57 -5.18
C ARG A 137 15.40 25.57 -6.07
N LYS A 138 14.79 25.12 -7.17
CA LYS A 138 13.76 25.93 -7.84
C LYS A 138 12.42 25.61 -7.18
N SER A 139 11.77 26.64 -6.63
CA SER A 139 10.47 26.56 -5.94
C SER A 139 9.34 25.93 -6.77
N SER A 140 9.56 25.71 -8.07
CA SER A 140 8.62 25.11 -9.01
C SER A 140 9.00 23.72 -9.53
N ILE A 141 10.18 23.17 -9.22
CA ILE A 141 10.62 21.86 -9.74
C ILE A 141 10.50 20.79 -8.65
N MET A 142 9.61 19.83 -8.89
CA MET A 142 9.43 18.64 -8.05
C MET A 142 10.54 17.63 -8.36
N TYR A 143 11.38 17.33 -7.38
CA TYR A 143 12.40 16.29 -7.51
C TYR A 143 11.96 14.97 -6.89
N HIS A 144 12.29 13.92 -7.60
CA HIS A 144 12.11 12.54 -7.21
C HIS A 144 13.20 12.14 -6.21
N CYS A 145 12.90 12.23 -4.91
CA CYS A 145 13.77 11.76 -3.80
C CYS A 145 13.61 10.25 -3.56
N ALA A 146 14.69 9.47 -3.39
CA ALA A 146 14.59 8.06 -3.01
C ALA A 146 14.00 7.87 -1.60
N LEU A 147 14.32 8.78 -0.67
CA LEU A 147 13.83 8.72 0.72
C LEU A 147 12.32 8.89 0.78
N GLU A 148 11.80 9.95 0.15
CA GLU A 148 10.35 10.18 0.11
C GLU A 148 9.62 9.06 -0.61
N ASN A 149 10.22 8.54 -1.69
CA ASN A 149 9.71 7.34 -2.34
C ASN A 149 9.59 6.16 -1.38
N VAL A 150 10.64 5.83 -0.62
CA VAL A 150 10.58 4.66 0.27
C VAL A 150 9.63 4.87 1.45
N LYS A 151 9.44 6.12 1.93
CA LYS A 151 8.39 6.47 2.90
C LYS A 151 7.00 6.21 2.34
N GLN A 152 6.70 6.69 1.13
CA GLN A 152 5.42 6.44 0.47
C GLN A 152 5.17 4.94 0.27
N LEU A 153 6.21 4.18 -0.11
CA LEU A 153 6.11 2.72 -0.23
C LEU A 153 5.87 2.03 1.11
N LYS A 154 6.52 2.46 2.21
CA LYS A 154 6.25 1.97 3.56
C LYS A 154 4.79 2.22 3.92
N CYS A 155 4.31 3.46 3.81
CA CYS A 155 2.92 3.80 4.11
C CYS A 155 1.94 2.98 3.26
N TRP A 156 2.25 2.71 1.99
CA TRP A 156 1.43 1.86 1.13
C TRP A 156 1.39 0.41 1.61
N ILE A 157 2.55 -0.17 1.98
CA ILE A 157 2.62 -1.53 2.51
C ILE A 157 1.85 -1.61 3.83
N GLU A 158 2.05 -0.67 4.75
CA GLU A 158 1.37 -0.66 6.05
C GLU A 158 -0.13 -0.53 5.90
N LYS A 159 -0.61 0.39 5.06
CA LYS A 159 -2.05 0.48 4.74
C LYS A 159 -2.55 -0.82 4.15
N LYS A 160 -1.80 -1.46 3.26
CA LYS A 160 -2.19 -2.75 2.69
C LYS A 160 -2.23 -3.87 3.74
N THR A 161 -1.30 -3.90 4.68
CA THR A 161 -1.26 -4.89 5.78
C THR A 161 -2.34 -4.63 6.82
N GLN A 162 -2.60 -3.36 7.18
CA GLN A 162 -3.71 -2.95 8.02
C GLN A 162 -5.04 -3.28 7.36
N MET A 163 -5.16 -3.02 6.06
CA MET A 163 -6.29 -3.52 5.29
C MET A 163 -6.33 -5.03 5.40
N GLN A 164 -5.27 -5.80 5.23
CA GLN A 164 -5.33 -7.27 5.35
C GLN A 164 -5.66 -7.78 6.77
N SER A 165 -5.45 -6.97 7.81
CA SER A 165 -5.73 -7.32 9.20
C SER A 165 -7.20 -7.03 9.56
N PRO A 166 -7.95 -7.99 10.12
CA PRO A 166 -9.33 -7.74 10.53
C PRO A 166 -9.42 -6.59 11.55
N SER A 167 -10.22 -5.57 11.24
CA SER A 167 -10.44 -4.40 12.11
C SER A 167 -11.79 -3.73 11.80
N ILE A 168 -12.31 -2.91 12.71
CA ILE A 168 -13.54 -2.13 12.48
C ILE A 168 -13.38 -1.19 11.27
N GLY A 169 -12.26 -0.47 11.17
CA GLY A 169 -11.99 0.46 10.06
C GLY A 169 -11.98 -0.22 8.70
N ARG A 170 -11.30 -1.37 8.57
CA ARG A 170 -11.31 -2.20 7.36
C ARG A 170 -12.72 -2.65 7.00
N SER A 171 -13.49 -3.11 7.99
CA SER A 171 -14.82 -3.67 7.76
C SER A 171 -15.80 -2.61 7.29
N LEU A 172 -15.68 -1.38 7.81
CA LEU A 172 -16.43 -0.21 7.32
C LEU A 172 -16.03 0.16 5.89
N GLU A 173 -14.73 0.21 5.59
CA GLU A 173 -14.25 0.54 4.23
C GLU A 173 -14.71 -0.51 3.20
N LEU A 174 -14.63 -1.80 3.54
CA LEU A 174 -15.14 -2.89 2.71
C LEU A 174 -16.65 -2.77 2.46
N TYR A 175 -17.43 -2.42 3.48
CA TYR A 175 -18.87 -2.21 3.34
C TYR A 175 -19.19 -1.13 2.29
N TYR A 176 -18.48 0.00 2.33
CA TYR A 176 -18.67 1.08 1.33
C TYR A 176 -18.17 0.69 -0.06
N GLN A 177 -17.04 -0.03 -0.16
CA GLN A 177 -16.52 -0.52 -1.45
C GLN A 177 -17.46 -1.54 -2.11
N LEU A 178 -18.22 -2.30 -1.33
CA LEU A 178 -19.22 -3.24 -1.80
C LEU A 178 -20.58 -2.58 -2.05
N GLU A 179 -20.65 -1.24 -2.13
CA GLU A 179 -21.88 -0.48 -2.36
C GLU A 179 -22.98 -0.90 -1.37
N GLU A 180 -22.61 -1.00 -0.09
CA GLU A 180 -23.53 -1.30 1.01
C GLU A 180 -24.12 -2.73 0.98
N ARG A 181 -23.54 -3.64 0.17
CA ARG A 181 -23.88 -5.07 0.14
C ARG A 181 -23.15 -5.85 1.22
N ILE A 182 -23.60 -5.68 2.47
CA ILE A 182 -23.10 -6.44 3.63
C ILE A 182 -23.23 -7.96 3.44
N GLU A 183 -24.18 -8.43 2.63
CA GLU A 183 -24.32 -9.84 2.28
C GLU A 183 -23.12 -10.41 1.51
N ASP A 184 -22.32 -9.57 0.84
CA ASP A 184 -21.12 -9.98 0.10
C ASP A 184 -19.88 -10.05 1.00
N MET A 185 -19.95 -9.50 2.22
CA MET A 185 -18.85 -9.53 3.19
C MET A 185 -18.66 -10.95 3.77
N LYS A 186 -17.41 -11.26 4.16
CA LYS A 186 -17.06 -12.52 4.84
C LYS A 186 -17.42 -12.42 6.34
N PRO A 187 -17.70 -13.55 7.02
CA PRO A 187 -18.01 -13.54 8.47
C PRO A 187 -16.95 -12.84 9.33
N GLN A 188 -15.67 -13.05 9.00
CA GLN A 188 -14.56 -12.43 9.72
C GLN A 188 -14.54 -10.90 9.63
N ASP A 189 -15.06 -10.30 8.55
CA ASP A 189 -15.13 -8.84 8.40
C ASP A 189 -16.43 -8.30 9.06
N ILE A 190 -17.54 -9.04 8.93
CA ILE A 190 -18.80 -8.72 9.64
C ILE A 190 -18.60 -8.72 11.16
N ALA A 191 -17.77 -9.62 11.68
CA ALA A 191 -17.51 -9.76 13.11
C ALA A 191 -16.93 -8.51 13.79
N TYR A 192 -16.32 -7.60 13.02
CA TYR A 192 -15.78 -6.35 13.54
C TYR A 192 -16.76 -5.18 13.48
N LEU A 193 -17.89 -5.31 12.78
CA LEU A 193 -18.91 -4.28 12.74
C LEU A 193 -19.68 -4.24 14.07
N THR A 194 -19.98 -3.04 14.56
CA THR A 194 -20.74 -2.87 15.79
C THR A 194 -22.22 -3.19 15.56
N LYS A 195 -22.91 -3.62 16.63
CA LYS A 195 -24.37 -3.81 16.63
C LYS A 195 -25.11 -2.58 16.08
N ASP A 196 -24.77 -1.40 16.58
CA ASP A 196 -25.41 -0.14 16.18
C ASP A 196 -25.23 0.14 14.69
N PHE A 197 -24.05 -0.17 14.14
CA PHE A 197 -23.81 -0.02 12.71
C PHE A 197 -24.70 -0.97 11.90
N ILE A 198 -24.76 -2.26 12.28
CA ILE A 198 -25.57 -3.26 11.58
C ILE A 198 -27.06 -2.91 11.67
N LEU A 199 -27.55 -2.49 12.83
CA LEU A 199 -28.95 -2.05 12.99
C LEU A 199 -29.25 -0.77 12.20
N LYS A 200 -28.31 0.15 12.07
CA LYS A 200 -28.54 1.40 11.33
C LYS A 200 -28.52 1.23 9.82
N PHE A 201 -27.61 0.41 9.30
CA PHE A 201 -27.31 0.36 7.86
C PHE A 201 -27.70 -0.96 7.18
N ALA A 202 -27.90 -2.04 7.94
CA ALA A 202 -28.17 -3.37 7.42
C ALA A 202 -29.43 -4.02 8.01
N LEU A 203 -30.32 -3.23 8.63
CA LEU A 203 -31.51 -3.71 9.34
C LEU A 203 -32.36 -4.69 8.52
N THR A 204 -32.64 -4.33 7.26
CA THR A 204 -33.48 -5.10 6.34
C THR A 204 -32.78 -6.31 5.74
N LYS A 205 -31.49 -6.49 6.04
CA LYS A 205 -30.62 -7.55 5.51
C LYS A 205 -30.16 -8.52 6.60
N ILE A 206 -30.61 -8.36 7.84
CA ILE A 206 -30.19 -9.18 8.99
C ILE A 206 -30.44 -10.68 8.74
N ASP A 207 -31.54 -11.04 8.08
CA ASP A 207 -31.83 -12.42 7.67
C ASP A 207 -30.81 -12.99 6.67
N ARG A 208 -30.29 -12.13 5.77
CA ARG A 208 -29.32 -12.52 4.73
C ARG A 208 -27.93 -12.80 5.31
N ILE A 209 -27.58 -12.11 6.38
CA ILE A 209 -26.27 -12.23 7.03
C ILE A 209 -26.30 -13.03 8.33
N TRP A 210 -27.45 -13.58 8.73
CA TRP A 210 -27.65 -14.22 10.04
C TRP A 210 -26.56 -15.25 10.37
N ASN A 211 -26.28 -16.15 9.42
CA ASN A 211 -25.28 -17.22 9.59
C ASN A 211 -23.83 -16.71 9.57
N LYS A 212 -23.60 -15.43 9.24
CA LYS A 212 -22.30 -14.77 9.22
C LYS A 212 -22.07 -13.89 10.46
N LEU A 213 -23.11 -13.62 11.26
CA LEU A 213 -23.01 -12.82 12.47
C LEU A 213 -22.25 -13.59 13.57
N PRO A 214 -21.47 -12.90 14.43
CA PRO A 214 -20.92 -13.49 15.64
C PRO A 214 -22.01 -14.06 16.56
N GLU A 215 -21.70 -15.14 17.30
CA GLU A 215 -22.66 -15.77 18.21
C GLU A 215 -23.28 -14.81 19.23
N GLY A 216 -22.51 -13.84 19.72
CA GLY A 216 -23.00 -12.83 20.65
C GLY A 216 -24.14 -11.97 20.06
N LEU A 217 -24.04 -11.62 18.77
CA LEU A 217 -25.06 -10.86 18.07
C LEU A 217 -26.26 -11.73 17.65
N GLN A 218 -26.06 -13.02 17.39
CA GLN A 218 -27.17 -13.95 17.11
C GLN A 218 -28.09 -14.17 18.33
N LYS A 219 -27.56 -13.98 19.54
CA LYS A 219 -28.30 -14.08 20.81
C LYS A 219 -28.88 -12.74 21.28
N ASP A 220 -28.57 -11.63 20.59
CA ASP A 220 -29.02 -10.30 20.96
C ASP A 220 -30.49 -10.06 20.58
N LYS A 221 -31.28 -9.53 21.52
CA LYS A 221 -32.73 -9.36 21.35
C LYS A 221 -33.09 -8.41 20.21
N ASP A 222 -32.33 -7.34 20.01
CA ASP A 222 -32.63 -6.35 18.97
C ASP A 222 -32.30 -6.92 17.59
N MET A 223 -31.22 -7.71 17.50
CA MET A 223 -30.88 -8.45 16.28
C MET A 223 -31.96 -9.48 15.92
N ILE A 224 -32.41 -10.27 16.90
CA ILE A 224 -33.47 -11.29 16.72
C ILE A 224 -34.78 -10.62 16.27
N ALA A 225 -35.16 -9.48 16.86
CA ALA A 225 -36.40 -8.77 16.52
C ALA A 225 -36.47 -8.35 15.04
N HIS A 226 -35.33 -8.21 14.38
CA HIS A 226 -35.21 -7.82 12.97
C HIS A 226 -34.89 -8.99 12.04
N ARG A 227 -34.64 -10.18 12.58
CA ARG A 227 -34.53 -11.41 11.78
C ARG A 227 -35.88 -11.73 11.14
N ARG A 228 -35.84 -12.08 9.87
CA ARG A 228 -37.02 -12.52 9.10
C ARG A 228 -36.81 -13.93 8.56
N CYS A 229 -37.89 -14.66 8.48
CA CYS A 229 -37.92 -16.01 7.98
C CYS A 229 -38.01 -15.97 6.45
N ARG A 230 -36.96 -16.40 5.76
CA ARG A 230 -36.93 -16.40 4.28
C ARG A 230 -37.79 -17.48 3.63
N LYS A 231 -38.37 -18.39 4.41
CA LYS A 231 -39.19 -19.50 3.93
C LYS A 231 -40.69 -19.22 4.00
N HIS A 232 -41.12 -18.32 4.89
CA HIS A 232 -42.53 -18.11 5.16
C HIS A 232 -42.88 -16.63 5.13
N TYR A 233 -43.99 -16.32 4.46
CA TYR A 233 -44.53 -14.97 4.31
C TYR A 233 -45.60 -14.71 5.36
N ASN A 234 -45.72 -13.46 5.79
CA ASN A 234 -46.75 -13.05 6.73
C ASN A 234 -48.10 -12.98 6.02
N THR A 235 -48.84 -14.08 6.03
CA THR A 235 -50.14 -14.20 5.37
C THR A 235 -51.27 -13.48 6.12
N MET A 236 -51.04 -13.00 7.35
CA MET A 236 -52.05 -12.27 8.14
C MET A 236 -52.19 -10.79 7.77
N VAL A 237 -51.37 -10.27 6.85
CA VAL A 237 -51.38 -8.86 6.41
C VAL A 237 -52.00 -8.72 5.00
N ILE A 238 -52.50 -9.80 4.42
CA ILE A 238 -53.04 -9.79 3.06
C ILE A 238 -54.56 -9.59 3.14
N ASP A 239 -54.99 -8.34 3.11
CA ASP A 239 -56.28 -8.02 2.51
C ASP A 239 -56.06 -8.03 0.99
N TYR A 240 -56.68 -8.96 0.29
CA TYR A 240 -56.32 -9.34 -1.09
C TYR A 240 -56.63 -8.25 -2.12
N ASP A 241 -57.29 -7.15 -1.71
CA ASP A 241 -57.83 -6.17 -2.63
C ASP A 241 -56.99 -4.88 -2.79
N GLU A 242 -55.92 -4.63 -1.99
CA GLU A 242 -55.20 -3.33 -2.04
C GLU A 242 -53.65 -3.34 -1.90
N PHE A 243 -52.97 -4.49 -1.81
CA PHE A 243 -51.50 -4.49 -1.55
C PHE A 243 -50.63 -4.61 -2.81
N ASP A 244 -50.19 -3.48 -3.37
CA ASP A 244 -49.29 -3.40 -4.55
C ASP A 244 -47.78 -3.50 -4.18
N GLY A 245 -47.45 -4.19 -3.08
CA GLY A 245 -46.10 -4.29 -2.51
C GLY A 245 -45.59 -5.71 -2.32
N MET A 246 -44.28 -5.89 -2.08
CA MET A 246 -43.73 -7.20 -1.74
C MET A 246 -44.27 -7.70 -0.39
N ILE A 247 -44.82 -8.92 -0.35
CA ILE A 247 -45.40 -9.52 0.86
C ILE A 247 -44.34 -9.56 1.98
N PRO A 248 -44.60 -8.98 3.16
CA PRO A 248 -43.65 -8.98 4.26
C PRO A 248 -43.29 -10.40 4.71
N LEU A 249 -41.99 -10.67 4.89
CA LEU A 249 -41.52 -11.94 5.45
C LEU A 249 -41.95 -12.08 6.93
N MET A 250 -42.27 -13.29 7.38
CA MET A 250 -42.62 -13.53 8.79
C MET A 250 -41.45 -13.23 9.73
N LYS A 251 -41.76 -12.77 10.95
CA LYS A 251 -40.79 -12.78 12.05
C LYS A 251 -40.49 -14.24 12.40
N ASP A 252 -39.19 -14.54 12.58
CA ASP A 252 -38.58 -15.83 12.93
C ASP A 252 -39.56 -17.01 13.16
N CYS A 253 -39.56 -18.00 12.26
CA CYS A 253 -40.48 -19.16 12.28
C CYS A 253 -40.11 -20.22 13.34
N SER A 254 -39.39 -19.81 14.38
CA SER A 254 -38.86 -20.67 15.43
C SER A 254 -39.72 -20.62 16.71
N ILE A 255 -40.95 -20.11 16.60
CA ILE A 255 -42.00 -20.14 17.63
C ILE A 255 -43.26 -20.71 16.99
#